data_AF-A0A7S1XGY0-F1
#
_entry.id   AF-A0A7S1XGY0-F1
#
_cell.length_a   1.000
_cell.length_b   1.000
_cell.length_c   1.000
_cell.angle_alpha   90.00
_cell.angle_beta   90.00
_cell.angle_gamma   90.00
#
_symmetry.space_group_name_H-M   'P 1'
#
loop_
_entity.id
_entity.type
_entity.pdbx_description
1 polymer ?
#
loop_
_entity_poly.entity_id
_entity_poly.type
_entity_poly.pdbx_seq_one_letter_code
_entity_poly.pdbx_strand_id
1 'polypeptide(L)'
;VNALALVPLADDARFEALPAHAANAAMGVARVGWRREPHACLRSTSALDSARAEVRVRFPAAAESAAERLLLYGAAAGGGAACAELVFAVSRLDPFADDKLDILERQRLGEEVAFRVFADDVAQTAQDMMQLARLISITALDAFLLEAV
;
A
#
# COMPACT_ATOMS: atom_id res chain seq x y z
N VAL A 1 -16.00 -2.81 -11.69
CA VAL A 1 -15.00 -3.24 -12.71
C VAL A 1 -13.82 -2.30 -12.60
N ASN A 2 -12.71 -2.76 -12.01
CA ASN A 2 -11.45 -2.01 -12.02
C ASN A 2 -10.75 -2.37 -13.34
N ALA A 3 -10.74 -1.44 -14.30
CA ALA A 3 -10.04 -1.60 -15.55
C ALA A 3 -8.69 -0.87 -15.45
N LEU A 4 -7.59 -1.58 -15.74
CA LEU A 4 -6.27 -0.99 -15.93
C LEU A 4 -6.15 -0.55 -17.39
N ALA A 5 -5.67 0.66 -17.62
CA ALA A 5 -5.54 1.24 -18.95
C ALA A 5 -4.22 2.00 -19.07
N LEU A 6 -3.61 1.90 -20.26
CA LEU A 6 -2.51 2.77 -20.67
C LEU A 6 -3.11 3.99 -21.38
N VAL A 7 -2.63 5.18 -21.06
CA VAL A 7 -3.09 6.44 -21.64
C VAL A 7 -1.91 7.07 -22.36
N PRO A 8 -1.77 6.86 -23.69
CA PRO A 8 -0.66 7.39 -24.46
C PRO A 8 -0.54 8.91 -24.29
N LEU A 9 0.69 9.43 -24.33
CA LEU A 9 1.08 10.84 -24.11
C LEU A 9 0.97 11.30 -22.66
N ALA A 10 0.05 10.74 -21.88
CA ALA A 10 -0.08 11.05 -20.46
C ALA A 10 0.81 10.16 -19.58
N ASP A 11 1.28 9.04 -20.13
CA ASP A 11 2.27 8.12 -19.56
C ASP A 11 3.71 8.66 -19.59
N ASP A 12 4.00 9.60 -20.48
CA ASP A 12 5.28 10.35 -20.50
C ASP A 12 5.44 11.34 -19.33
N ALA A 13 4.37 11.57 -18.56
CA ALA A 13 4.41 12.48 -17.41
C ALA A 13 5.36 11.94 -16.32
N ARG A 14 6.20 12.82 -15.78
CA ARG A 14 7.14 12.44 -14.74
C ARG A 14 6.44 12.29 -13.41
N PHE A 15 6.58 11.10 -12.81
CA PHE A 15 6.12 10.84 -11.46
C PHE A 15 7.18 11.22 -10.44
N GLU A 16 6.78 11.98 -9.43
CA GLU A 16 7.67 12.46 -8.38
C GLU A 16 7.06 12.32 -6.99
N ALA A 17 7.95 12.24 -6.00
CA ALA A 17 7.62 12.21 -4.58
C ALA A 17 7.29 13.61 -4.06
N LEU A 18 6.11 14.11 -4.43
CA LEU A 18 5.70 15.46 -4.11
C LEU A 18 4.69 15.50 -2.96
N PRO A 19 4.77 16.50 -2.06
CA PRO A 19 3.63 16.87 -1.22
C PRO A 19 2.38 17.12 -2.08
N ALA A 20 1.19 16.94 -1.50
CA ALA A 20 -0.08 17.09 -2.22
C ALA A 20 -0.22 18.46 -2.92
N HIS A 21 0.34 19.52 -2.34
CA HIS A 21 0.29 20.89 -2.87
C HIS A 21 1.37 21.19 -3.92
N ALA A 22 2.38 20.34 -4.07
CA ALA A 22 3.51 20.56 -4.98
C ALA A 22 3.32 19.85 -6.33
N ALA A 23 2.42 18.87 -6.41
CA ALA A 23 2.02 18.27 -7.68
C ALA A 23 1.24 19.30 -8.52
N ASN A 24 1.69 19.51 -9.76
CA ASN A 24 1.07 20.48 -10.67
C ASN A 24 0.17 19.81 -11.71
N ALA A 25 0.03 18.48 -11.69
CA ALA A 25 -0.93 17.77 -12.52
C ALA A 25 -1.51 16.52 -11.86
N ALA A 26 -2.72 16.14 -12.30
CA ALA A 26 -3.42 14.95 -11.85
C ALA A 26 -4.14 14.25 -13.01
N MET A 27 -4.13 12.92 -12.99
CA MET A 27 -4.90 12.09 -13.92
C MET A 27 -6.38 12.05 -13.52
N GLY A 28 -7.27 12.06 -14.49
CA GLY A 28 -8.70 11.90 -14.26
C GLY A 28 -9.46 11.54 -15.52
N VAL A 29 -10.78 11.54 -15.41
CA VAL A 29 -11.68 11.32 -16.55
C VAL A 29 -12.46 12.60 -16.81
N ALA A 30 -12.33 13.15 -18.01
CA ALA A 30 -13.15 14.25 -18.50
C ALA A 30 -14.26 13.71 -19.38
N ARG A 31 -15.42 14.37 -19.36
CA ARG A 31 -16.44 14.17 -20.40
C ARG A 31 -16.30 15.29 -21.41
N VAL A 32 -15.97 14.94 -22.64
CA VAL A 32 -15.66 15.92 -23.70
C VAL A 32 -16.70 15.83 -24.81
N GLY A 33 -16.98 16.96 -25.45
CA GLY A 33 -17.92 17.07 -26.57
C GLY A 33 -19.39 16.99 -26.18
N TRP A 34 -20.26 17.11 -27.20
CA TRP A 34 -21.71 17.11 -27.03
C TRP A 34 -22.24 15.77 -26.49
N ARG A 35 -21.60 14.66 -26.88
CA ARG A 35 -21.97 13.30 -26.45
C ARG A 35 -21.46 12.92 -25.07
N ARG A 36 -20.67 13.78 -24.41
CA ARG A 36 -20.11 13.57 -23.07
C ARG A 36 -19.35 12.25 -22.94
N GLU A 37 -18.62 11.88 -23.98
CA GLU A 37 -17.82 10.66 -24.00
C GLU A 37 -16.70 10.76 -22.95
N PRO A 38 -16.43 9.69 -22.17
CA PRO A 38 -15.38 9.71 -21.16
C PRO A 38 -14.00 9.58 -21.83
N HIS A 39 -13.12 10.54 -21.56
CA HIS A 39 -11.73 10.52 -21.97
C HIS A 39 -10.82 10.58 -20.74
N ALA A 40 -9.75 9.77 -20.75
CA ALA A 40 -8.66 9.98 -19.81
C ALA A 40 -8.00 11.33 -20.10
N CYS A 41 -7.72 12.09 -19.05
CA CYS A 41 -7.12 13.41 -19.16
C CYS A 41 -6.10 13.64 -18.05
N LEU A 42 -4.97 14.24 -18.41
CA LEU A 42 -4.01 14.81 -17.47
C LEU A 42 -4.31 16.31 -17.33
N ARG A 43 -4.69 16.75 -16.14
CA ARG A 43 -5.06 18.15 -15.88
C ARG A 43 -4.02 18.83 -15.02
N SER A 44 -3.60 20.03 -15.43
CA SER A 44 -2.79 20.89 -14.56
C SER A 44 -3.62 21.34 -13.37
N THR A 45 -3.07 21.21 -12.17
CA THR A 45 -3.66 21.67 -10.89
C THR A 45 -3.10 23.03 -10.47
N SER A 46 -2.04 23.50 -11.11
CA SER A 46 -1.48 24.85 -10.90
C SER A 46 -1.05 25.50 -12.22
N ALA A 47 -0.72 26.79 -12.18
CA ALA A 47 -0.21 27.50 -13.33
C ALA A 47 1.20 26.99 -13.68
N LEU A 48 1.41 26.63 -14.94
CA LEU A 48 2.72 26.23 -15.46
C LEU A 48 3.44 27.47 -16.01
N ASP A 49 4.67 27.70 -15.55
CA ASP A 49 5.54 28.71 -16.14
C ASP A 49 6.08 28.20 -17.48
N SER A 50 5.81 28.94 -18.55
CA SER A 50 6.28 28.65 -19.92
C SER A 50 7.80 28.47 -20.05
N ALA A 51 8.60 29.03 -19.14
CA ALA A 51 10.05 28.88 -19.15
C ALA A 51 10.56 27.55 -18.55
N ARG A 52 9.72 26.85 -17.76
CA ARG A 52 10.04 25.61 -17.05
C ARG A 52 8.80 24.70 -16.92
N ALA A 53 8.08 24.52 -18.03
CA ALA A 53 6.81 23.79 -18.07
C ALA A 53 7.03 22.27 -17.97
N GLU A 54 7.52 21.80 -16.83
CA GLU A 54 7.57 20.38 -16.51
C GLU A 54 6.27 19.96 -15.83
N VAL A 55 5.58 18.99 -16.42
CA VAL A 55 4.37 18.39 -15.86
C VAL A 55 4.80 17.31 -14.89
N ARG A 56 4.50 17.52 -13.61
CA ARG A 56 4.88 16.66 -12.49
C ARG A 56 3.64 16.09 -11.82
N VAL A 57 3.56 14.78 -11.84
CA VAL A 57 2.47 14.03 -11.26
C VAL A 57 2.97 13.40 -9.96
N ARG A 58 2.17 13.45 -8.91
CA ARG A 58 2.50 12.75 -7.67
C ARG A 58 2.38 11.24 -7.88
N PHE A 59 3.29 10.45 -7.31
CA PHE A 59 3.04 9.01 -7.17
C PHE A 59 1.66 8.75 -6.54
N PRO A 60 0.91 7.75 -7.00
CA PRO A 60 -0.35 7.37 -6.38
C PRO A 60 -0.15 7.05 -4.90
N ALA A 61 -1.18 7.26 -4.08
CA ALA A 61 -1.16 6.88 -2.67
C ALA A 61 -0.87 5.39 -2.46
N ALA A 62 -1.10 4.52 -3.45
CA ALA A 62 -0.74 3.11 -3.35
C ALA A 62 0.78 2.83 -3.39
N ALA A 63 1.62 3.80 -3.79
CA ALA A 63 3.07 3.66 -3.84
C ALA A 63 3.72 4.48 -2.71
N GLU A 64 3.42 4.13 -1.46
CA GLU A 64 3.86 4.88 -0.28
C GLU A 64 5.34 4.65 0.03
N SER A 65 5.79 3.39 -0.11
CA SER A 65 7.15 2.99 0.22
C SER A 65 8.15 3.28 -0.90
N ALA A 66 9.41 3.48 -0.53
CA ALA A 66 10.49 3.61 -1.52
C ALA A 66 10.64 2.33 -2.38
N ALA A 67 10.41 1.15 -1.80
CA ALA A 67 10.48 -0.13 -2.50
C ALA A 67 9.39 -0.26 -3.58
N GLU A 68 8.15 0.09 -3.27
CA GLU A 68 7.05 0.07 -4.25
C GLU A 68 7.30 1.04 -5.40
N ARG A 69 7.84 2.23 -5.12
CA ARG A 69 8.16 3.21 -6.16
C ARG A 69 9.25 2.72 -7.10
N LEU A 70 10.25 2.05 -6.55
CA LEU A 70 11.29 1.42 -7.34
C LEU A 70 10.72 0.28 -8.20
N LEU A 71 9.91 -0.60 -7.60
CA LEU A 71 9.34 -1.76 -8.31
C LEU A 71 8.32 -1.37 -9.39
N LEU A 72 7.45 -0.39 -9.11
CA LEU A 72 6.36 -0.01 -10.00
C LEU A 72 6.77 1.05 -11.04
N TYR A 73 7.72 1.93 -10.70
CA TYR A 73 8.06 3.10 -11.53
C TYR A 73 9.55 3.21 -11.86
N GLY A 74 10.39 2.28 -11.41
CA GLY A 74 11.84 2.34 -11.64
C GLY A 74 12.54 3.53 -10.97
N ALA A 75 11.87 4.19 -10.03
CA ALA A 75 12.34 5.43 -9.41
C ALA A 75 12.75 5.19 -7.96
N ALA A 76 14.05 5.20 -7.68
CA ALA A 76 14.60 5.06 -6.34
C ALA A 76 14.78 6.40 -5.59
N ALA A 77 14.70 7.53 -6.29
CA ALA A 77 15.22 8.80 -5.78
C ALA A 77 14.15 9.63 -5.05
N GLY A 78 14.26 9.67 -3.72
CA GLY A 78 13.71 10.71 -2.84
C GLY A 78 12.24 10.56 -2.45
N GLY A 79 11.93 10.66 -1.15
CA GLY A 79 10.60 11.01 -0.65
C GLY A 79 9.58 9.87 -0.45
N GLY A 80 10.00 8.62 -0.31
CA GLY A 80 9.16 7.50 0.16
C GLY A 80 9.59 7.04 1.55
N ALA A 81 8.64 6.63 2.39
CA ALA A 81 8.98 6.08 3.70
C ALA A 81 9.68 4.72 3.53
N ALA A 82 10.71 4.47 4.33
CA ALA A 82 11.28 3.13 4.42
C ALA A 82 10.22 2.22 5.06
N CYS A 83 9.92 1.11 4.38
CA CYS A 83 8.92 0.15 4.80
C CYS A 83 9.47 -1.25 4.67
N ALA A 84 9.13 -2.12 5.61
CA ALA A 84 9.29 -3.57 5.50
C ALA A 84 7.91 -4.23 5.63
N GLU A 85 7.71 -5.34 4.93
CA GLU A 85 6.53 -6.17 5.10
C GLU A 85 6.90 -7.38 5.96
N LEU A 86 6.19 -7.56 7.07
CA LEU A 86 6.32 -8.71 7.95
C LEU A 86 5.10 -9.59 7.77
N VAL A 87 5.33 -10.83 7.36
CA VAL A 87 4.27 -11.83 7.18
C VAL A 87 4.34 -12.83 8.30
N PHE A 88 3.24 -12.98 9.01
CA PHE A 88 3.04 -13.97 10.05
C PHE A 88 2.11 -15.05 9.53
N ALA A 89 2.48 -16.31 9.74
CA ALA A 89 1.69 -17.44 9.29
C ALA A 89 1.65 -18.53 10.36
N VAL A 90 0.50 -19.18 10.51
CA VAL A 90 0.40 -20.40 11.33
C VAL A 90 0.93 -21.55 10.49
N SER A 91 2.02 -22.17 10.93
CA SER A 91 2.59 -23.32 10.22
C SER A 91 1.68 -24.53 10.36
N ARG A 92 1.44 -25.26 9.27
CA ARG A 92 0.74 -26.55 9.31
C ARG A 92 1.50 -27.66 10.06
N LEU A 93 2.79 -27.41 10.35
CA LEU A 93 3.60 -28.29 11.18
C LEU A 93 3.46 -27.97 12.68
N ASP A 94 2.75 -26.90 13.02
CA ASP A 94 2.44 -26.56 14.40
C ASP A 94 1.41 -27.55 14.96
N PRO A 95 1.70 -28.25 16.07
CA PRO A 95 0.74 -29.18 16.67
C PRO A 95 -0.54 -28.50 17.17
N PHE A 96 -0.55 -27.17 17.31
CA PHE A 96 -1.69 -26.36 17.71
C PHE A 96 -2.24 -25.51 16.55
N ALA A 97 -1.94 -25.88 15.29
CA ALA A 97 -2.33 -25.10 14.12
C ALA A 97 -3.85 -24.84 14.06
N ASP A 98 -4.66 -25.88 14.25
CA ASP A 98 -6.12 -25.78 14.15
C ASP A 98 -6.69 -24.80 15.18
N ASP A 99 -6.29 -24.91 16.45
CA ASP A 99 -6.74 -23.98 17.51
C ASP A 99 -6.31 -22.54 17.25
N LYS A 100 -5.07 -22.34 16.77
CA LYS A 100 -4.57 -21.00 16.40
C LYS A 100 -5.36 -20.42 15.23
N LEU A 101 -5.70 -21.23 14.23
CA LEU A 101 -6.50 -20.81 13.08
C LEU A 101 -7.93 -20.45 13.50
N ASP A 102 -8.57 -21.23 14.37
CA ASP A 102 -9.91 -20.93 14.90
C ASP A 102 -9.95 -19.55 15.59
N ILE A 103 -8.91 -19.21 16.36
CA ILE A 103 -8.79 -17.89 16.99
C ILE A 103 -8.67 -16.78 15.94
N LEU A 104 -7.86 -16.98 14.89
CA LEU A 104 -7.69 -16.02 13.80
C LEU A 104 -9.00 -15.82 13.02
N GLU A 105 -9.71 -16.90 12.71
CA GLU A 105 -10.99 -16.84 11.99
C GLU A 105 -12.05 -16.04 12.76
N ARG A 106 -12.11 -16.19 14.10
CA ARG A 106 -13.01 -15.38 14.95
C ARG A 106 -12.66 -13.89 14.90
N GLN A 107 -11.39 -13.56 14.69
CA GLN A 107 -10.93 -12.18 14.48
C GLN A 107 -11.02 -11.73 13.02
N ARG A 108 -11.55 -12.57 12.13
CA ARG A 108 -11.64 -12.36 10.67
C ARG A 108 -10.27 -12.18 10.01
N LEU A 109 -9.24 -12.81 10.58
CA LEU A 109 -7.90 -12.90 10.04
C LEU A 109 -7.74 -14.23 9.30
N GLY A 110 -6.86 -14.28 8.31
CA GLY A 110 -6.53 -15.50 7.57
C GLY A 110 -5.38 -16.29 8.20
N GLU A 111 -5.03 -17.42 7.58
CA GLU A 111 -3.84 -18.25 7.92
C GLU A 111 -2.53 -17.44 7.85
N GLU A 112 -2.51 -16.43 6.97
CA GLU A 112 -1.41 -15.48 6.80
C GLU A 112 -1.89 -14.05 7.04
N VAL A 113 -1.11 -13.28 7.79
CA VAL A 113 -1.38 -11.87 8.05
C VAL A 113 -0.12 -11.06 7.77
N ALA A 114 -0.23 -10.07 6.89
CA ALA A 114 0.85 -9.19 6.51
C ALA A 114 0.73 -7.83 7.19
N PHE A 115 1.83 -7.33 7.73
CA PHE A 115 1.95 -6.01 8.33
C PHE A 115 2.97 -5.18 7.59
N ARG A 116 2.59 -3.98 7.20
CA ARG A 116 3.50 -2.98 6.62
C ARG A 116 4.06 -2.13 7.75
N VAL A 117 5.34 -2.31 8.03
CA VAL A 117 6.06 -1.57 9.07
C VAL A 117 6.82 -0.43 8.42
N PHE A 118 6.32 0.79 8.61
CA PHE A 118 7.02 2.00 8.20
C PHE A 118 7.96 2.50 9.30
N ALA A 119 9.09 3.10 8.90
CA ALA A 119 10.14 3.55 9.83
C ALA A 119 9.66 4.59 10.85
N ASP A 120 8.63 5.38 10.52
CA ASP A 120 8.02 6.39 11.38
C ASP A 120 6.89 5.84 12.27
N ASP A 121 6.44 4.60 12.04
CA ASP A 121 5.30 4.00 12.75
C ASP A 121 5.59 2.62 13.37
N VAL A 122 6.87 2.34 13.61
CA VAL A 122 7.33 1.04 14.15
C VAL A 122 6.66 0.70 15.47
N ALA A 123 6.54 1.69 16.37
CA ALA A 123 6.01 1.47 17.72
C ALA A 123 4.53 1.08 17.72
N GLN A 124 3.72 1.73 16.90
CA GLN A 124 2.30 1.40 16.77
C GLN A 124 2.12 0.04 16.09
N THR A 125 2.81 -0.17 14.96
CA THR A 125 2.73 -1.44 14.23
C THR A 125 3.15 -2.61 15.13
N ALA A 126 4.17 -2.43 15.98
CA ALA A 126 4.60 -3.43 16.95
C ALA A 126 3.53 -3.77 18.00
N GLN A 127 2.72 -2.80 18.42
CA GLN A 127 1.59 -3.05 19.32
C GLN A 127 0.49 -3.86 18.63
N ASP A 128 0.18 -3.50 17.39
CA ASP A 128 -0.86 -4.16 16.59
C ASP A 128 -0.47 -5.62 16.27
N MET A 129 0.81 -5.87 15.96
CA MET A 129 1.35 -7.21 15.72
C MET A 129 1.45 -8.07 16.97
N MET A 130 1.46 -7.47 18.18
CA MET A 130 1.84 -8.16 19.40
C MET A 130 0.91 -9.32 19.76
N GLN A 131 -0.39 -9.17 19.52
CA GLN A 131 -1.36 -10.23 19.80
C GLN A 131 -1.12 -11.45 18.90
N LEU A 132 -0.88 -11.22 17.61
CA LEU A 132 -0.59 -12.28 16.66
C LEU A 132 0.76 -12.94 16.95
N ALA A 133 1.80 -12.16 17.23
CA ALA A 133 3.11 -12.67 17.60
C ALA A 133 3.04 -13.56 18.85
N ARG A 134 2.21 -13.20 19.83
CA ARG A 134 1.97 -14.03 21.03
C ARG A 134 1.25 -15.32 20.67
N LEU A 135 0.17 -15.26 19.89
CA LEU A 135 -0.60 -16.43 19.47
C LEU A 135 0.30 -17.45 18.73
N ILE A 136 1.08 -16.98 17.76
CA ILE A 136 1.97 -17.84 16.98
C ILE A 136 3.05 -18.46 17.87
N SER A 137 3.53 -17.71 18.87
CA SER A 137 4.55 -18.17 19.80
C SER A 137 4.03 -19.10 20.92
N ILE A 138 2.74 -19.41 20.98
CA ILE A 138 2.20 -20.36 21.98
C ILE A 138 2.87 -21.73 21.80
N THR A 139 3.39 -22.23 22.91
CA THR A 139 4.02 -23.54 23.02
C THR A 139 3.17 -24.50 23.86
N ALA A 140 3.60 -25.75 24.00
CA ALA A 140 2.93 -26.74 24.84
C ALA A 140 2.76 -26.30 26.31
N LEU A 141 3.62 -25.41 26.83
CA LEU A 141 3.49 -24.88 28.19
C LEU A 141 2.31 -23.92 28.35
N ASP A 142 1.95 -23.25 27.25
CA ASP A 142 0.93 -22.20 27.21
C ASP A 142 -0.36 -22.67 26.52
N ALA A 143 -0.40 -23.93 26.05
CA ALA A 143 -1.49 -24.48 25.27
C ALA A 143 -2.86 -24.44 26.00
N PHE A 144 -2.86 -24.43 27.33
CA PHE A 144 -4.07 -24.24 28.12
C PHE A 144 -4.79 -22.90 27.84
N LEU A 145 -4.08 -21.91 27.30
CA LEU A 145 -4.66 -20.63 26.88
C LEU A 145 -5.50 -20.74 25.59
N LEU A 146 -5.29 -21.81 24.81
CA LEU A 146 -6.04 -22.07 23.57
C LEU A 146 -7.41 -22.69 23.89
N GLU A 147 -7.50 -23.56 24.90
CA GLU A 147 -8.74 -24.24 25.31
C GLU A 147 -9.81 -23.28 25.88
N ALA A 148 -9.39 -22.10 26.33
CA ALA A 148 -10.28 -21.10 26.93
C ALA A 148 -11.03 -20.22 25.91
N VAL A 149 -10.77 -20.39 24.61
CA VAL A 149 -11.32 -19.55 23.54
C VAL A 149 -12.46 -20.22 22.82
#